data_AF-A0A800EV99-F1
#
_entry.id   AF-A0A800EV99-F1
#
_cell.length_a   1.000
_cell.length_b   1.000
_cell.length_c   1.000
_cell.angle_alpha   90.00
_cell.angle_beta   90.00
_cell.angle_gamma   90.00
#
_symmetry.space_group_name_H-M   'P 1'
#
loop_
_entity.id
_entity.type
_entity.pdbx_description
1 polymer ?
#
loop_
_entity_poly.entity_id
_entity_poly.type
_entity_poly.pdbx_seq_one_letter_code
_entity_poly.pdbx_strand_id
1 'polypeptide(L)'
;MNEYRPPYRDGAVVALAIFGLYALTLAPTTAWWDASEYITTGHLLGIPHPPGNPLFVALARVWSLLLAPLGLPVAVRINLLAAATSSVATFFFFLVGHRVLSSAIEQRWMLTIGAVS
;
A
#
# COMPACT_ATOMS: atom_id res chain seq x y z
N MET A 1 31.48 -15.72 6.31
CA MET A 1 30.25 -15.34 5.58
C MET A 1 29.59 -14.23 6.37
N ASN A 2 29.52 -13.00 5.85
CA ASN A 2 28.79 -11.93 6.53
C ASN A 2 27.31 -12.34 6.62
N GLU A 3 26.77 -12.41 7.83
CA GLU A 3 25.37 -12.75 8.06
C GLU A 3 24.51 -11.62 7.48
N TYR A 4 23.81 -11.87 6.36
CA TYR A 4 22.90 -10.89 5.78
C TYR A 4 21.78 -10.58 6.77
N ARG A 5 21.64 -9.30 7.12
CA ARG A 5 20.57 -8.81 8.00
C ARG A 5 19.63 -7.90 7.23
N PRO A 6 18.38 -8.31 6.99
CA PRO A 6 17.41 -7.48 6.29
C PRO A 6 17.13 -6.16 7.04
N PRO A 7 17.13 -5.01 6.36
CA PRO A 7 16.92 -3.70 6.98
C PRO A 7 15.43 -3.39 7.17
N TYR A 8 14.78 -4.09 8.11
CA TYR A 8 13.35 -3.89 8.39
C TYR A 8 13.02 -2.47 8.84
N ARG A 9 13.91 -1.80 9.56
CA ARG A 9 13.70 -0.41 10.01
C ARG A 9 13.63 0.56 8.84
N ASP A 10 14.60 0.47 7.93
CA ASP A 10 14.68 1.34 6.77
C ASP A 10 13.46 1.14 5.86
N GLY A 11 13.08 -0.13 5.63
CA GLY A 11 11.86 -0.45 4.88
C GLY A 11 10.60 0.11 5.54
N ALA A 12 10.49 0.02 6.88
CA ALA A 12 9.33 0.54 7.59
C ALA A 12 9.24 2.07 7.50
N VAL A 13 10.38 2.78 7.55
CA VAL A 13 10.45 4.23 7.34
C VAL A 13 9.97 4.60 5.93
N VAL A 14 10.42 3.87 4.91
CA VAL A 14 9.98 4.08 3.52
C VAL A 14 8.47 3.84 3.39
N ALA A 15 7.95 2.75 3.95
CA ALA A 15 6.52 2.44 3.91
C ALA A 15 5.69 3.54 4.61
N LEU A 16 6.10 4.01 5.78
CA LEU A 16 5.42 5.10 6.49
C LEU A 16 5.46 6.40 5.70
N ALA A 17 6.57 6.73 5.05
CA ALA A 17 6.69 7.90 4.19
C ALA A 17 5.73 7.82 2.99
N ILE A 18 5.64 6.66 2.32
CA ILE A 18 4.72 6.43 1.20
C ILE A 18 3.26 6.45 1.66
N PHE A 19 2.94 5.84 2.80
CA PHE A 19 1.60 5.93 3.36
C PHE A 19 1.21 7.38 3.65
N GLY A 20 2.09 8.15 4.29
CA GLY A 20 1.89 9.57 4.56
C GLY A 20 1.69 10.37 3.27
N LEU A 21 2.52 10.14 2.26
CA LEU A 21 2.38 10.77 0.94
C LEU A 21 1.01 10.49 0.33
N TYR A 22 0.59 9.22 0.25
CA TYR A 22 -0.71 8.84 -0.31
C TYR A 22 -1.90 9.31 0.52
N ALA A 23 -1.76 9.38 1.85
CA ALA A 23 -2.78 9.96 2.71
C ALA A 23 -2.94 11.47 2.48
N LEU A 24 -1.85 12.19 2.19
CA LEU A 24 -1.87 13.62 1.88
C LEU A 24 -2.38 13.92 0.47
N THR A 25 -2.06 13.07 -0.51
CA THR A 25 -2.48 13.23 -1.92
C THR A 25 -3.76 12.48 -2.28
N LEU A 26 -4.42 11.89 -1.28
CA LEU A 26 -5.70 11.20 -1.36
C LEU A 26 -6.75 12.02 -2.12
N ALA A 27 -7.44 11.39 -3.07
CA ALA A 27 -8.66 11.95 -3.64
C ALA A 27 -9.81 11.88 -2.60
N PRO A 28 -10.45 13.01 -2.23
CA PRO A 28 -11.52 13.02 -1.23
C PRO A 28 -12.85 12.44 -1.74
N THR A 29 -13.00 12.33 -3.06
CA THR A 29 -14.22 11.90 -3.76
C THR A 29 -13.93 10.79 -4.76
N THR A 30 -14.96 10.34 -5.48
CA THR A 30 -14.79 9.42 -6.61
C THR A 30 -13.85 10.01 -7.65
N ALA A 31 -12.87 9.21 -8.08
CA ALA A 31 -12.02 9.52 -9.22
C ALA A 31 -12.52 8.79 -10.47
N TRP A 32 -12.06 9.22 -11.64
CA TRP A 32 -12.39 8.56 -12.90
C TRP A 32 -11.88 7.12 -12.90
N TRP A 33 -12.55 6.23 -13.64
CA TRP A 33 -12.14 4.84 -13.84
C TRP A 33 -12.35 3.94 -12.60
N ASP A 34 -11.48 2.93 -12.46
CA ASP A 34 -11.53 1.85 -11.46
C ASP A 34 -11.73 2.35 -10.03
N ALA A 35 -11.17 3.50 -9.65
CA ALA A 35 -11.25 4.00 -8.28
C ALA A 35 -12.71 4.18 -7.82
N SER A 36 -13.57 4.79 -8.64
CA SER A 36 -14.99 4.96 -8.33
C SER A 36 -15.74 3.62 -8.26
N GLU A 37 -15.37 2.68 -9.11
CA GLU A 37 -15.95 1.34 -9.14
C GLU A 37 -15.57 0.55 -7.88
N TYR A 38 -14.30 0.59 -7.47
CA TYR A 38 -13.83 -0.07 -6.26
C TYR A 38 -14.37 0.57 -4.98
N ILE A 39 -14.58 1.90 -4.96
CA ILE A 39 -15.28 2.58 -3.86
C ILE A 39 -16.72 2.07 -3.76
N THR A 40 -17.43 1.99 -4.88
CA THR A 40 -18.85 1.60 -4.91
C THR A 40 -19.02 0.11 -4.59
N THR A 41 -18.23 -0.76 -5.23
CA THR A 41 -18.29 -2.21 -5.03
C THR A 41 -17.79 -2.62 -3.65
N GLY A 42 -16.73 -2.00 -3.12
CA GLY A 42 -16.28 -2.21 -1.74
C GLY A 42 -17.29 -1.75 -0.69
N HIS A 43 -18.03 -0.67 -0.96
CA HIS A 43 -19.09 -0.22 -0.06
C HIS A 43 -20.33 -1.11 -0.13
N LEU A 44 -20.79 -1.49 -1.31
CA LEU A 44 -22.05 -2.22 -1.53
C LEU A 44 -21.88 -3.75 -1.55
N LEU A 45 -20.66 -4.27 -1.48
CA LEU A 45 -20.33 -5.68 -1.77
C LEU A 45 -20.73 -6.10 -3.20
N GLY A 46 -20.46 -5.21 -4.16
CA GLY A 46 -20.69 -5.45 -5.58
C GLY A 46 -19.55 -6.20 -6.27
N ILE A 47 -19.71 -6.49 -7.56
CA ILE A 47 -18.68 -7.11 -8.40
C ILE A 47 -18.08 -6.01 -9.28
N PRO A 48 -16.77 -5.71 -9.15
CA PRO A 48 -16.09 -4.79 -10.07
C PRO A 48 -15.94 -5.45 -11.44
N HIS A 49 -15.48 -4.69 -12.43
CA HIS A 49 -15.34 -5.12 -13.82
C HIS A 49 -14.75 -6.54 -13.93
N PRO A 50 -15.22 -7.36 -14.88
CA PRO A 50 -14.78 -8.75 -15.01
C PRO A 50 -13.25 -8.87 -15.04
N PRO A 51 -12.65 -9.84 -14.31
CA PRO A 51 -13.25 -11.03 -13.67
C PRO A 51 -13.82 -10.82 -12.25
N GLY A 52 -13.83 -9.58 -11.74
CA GLY A 52 -14.15 -9.28 -10.35
C GLY A 52 -12.96 -9.44 -9.39
N ASN A 53 -13.09 -8.93 -8.16
CA ASN A 53 -12.05 -9.01 -7.12
C ASN A 53 -12.67 -9.21 -5.72
N PRO A 54 -13.15 -10.44 -5.40
CA PRO A 54 -13.94 -10.70 -4.20
C PRO A 54 -13.15 -10.49 -2.90
N LEU A 55 -11.85 -10.82 -2.89
CA LEU A 55 -11.02 -10.61 -1.71
C LEU A 55 -10.86 -9.12 -1.40
N PHE A 56 -10.57 -8.30 -2.42
CA PHE A 56 -10.48 -6.86 -2.22
C PHE A 56 -11.80 -6.26 -1.73
N VAL A 57 -12.92 -6.64 -2.33
CA VAL A 57 -14.25 -6.13 -1.94
C VAL A 57 -14.58 -6.47 -0.49
N ALA A 58 -14.30 -7.69 -0.05
CA ALA A 58 -14.50 -8.09 1.35
C ALA A 58 -13.61 -7.28 2.32
N LEU A 59 -12.33 -7.12 1.98
CA LEU A 59 -11.39 -6.31 2.78
C LEU A 59 -11.81 -4.84 2.82
N ALA A 60 -12.20 -4.26 1.67
CA ALA A 60 -12.69 -2.89 1.56
C ALA A 60 -13.93 -2.67 2.42
N ARG A 61 -14.85 -3.63 2.47
CA ARG A 61 -16.03 -3.55 3.32
C ARG A 61 -15.67 -3.55 4.80
N VAL A 62 -14.85 -4.52 5.25
CA VAL A 62 -14.41 -4.60 6.66
C VAL A 62 -13.67 -3.32 7.06
N TRP A 63 -12.71 -2.88 6.23
CA TRP A 63 -11.97 -1.65 6.44
C TRP A 63 -12.86 -0.41 6.53
N SER A 64 -13.82 -0.27 5.61
CA SER A 64 -14.77 0.84 5.61
C SER A 64 -15.68 0.87 6.84
N LEU A 65 -15.98 -0.29 7.44
CA LEU A 65 -16.73 -0.40 8.69
C LEU A 65 -15.86 -0.06 9.91
N LEU A 66 -14.60 -0.51 9.94
CA LEU A 66 -13.65 -0.18 11.01
C LEU A 66 -13.37 1.32 11.09
N LEU A 67 -13.26 2.00 9.94
CA LEU A 67 -13.07 3.45 9.89
C LEU A 67 -14.38 4.25 9.98
N ALA A 68 -15.54 3.59 10.10
CA ALA A 68 -16.83 4.27 10.18
C ALA A 68 -17.00 5.23 11.35
N PRO A 69 -16.54 4.90 12.57
CA PRO A 69 -16.64 5.80 13.72
C PRO A 69 -15.85 7.11 13.55
N LEU A 70 -14.92 7.19 12.59
CA LEU A 70 -14.12 8.39 12.33
C LEU A 70 -14.88 9.47 11.53
N GLY A 71 -16.11 9.20 11.08
CA GLY A 71 -16.91 10.16 10.30
C GLY A 71 -16.36 10.47 8.90
N LEU A 72 -15.32 9.77 8.46
CA LEU A 72 -14.70 9.98 7.14
C LEU A 72 -15.66 9.59 6.00
N PRO A 73 -15.62 10.25 4.83
CA PRO A 73 -16.35 9.79 3.65
C PRO A 73 -15.94 8.37 3.24
N VAL A 74 -16.88 7.60 2.68
CA VAL A 74 -16.61 6.21 2.21
C VAL A 74 -15.46 6.17 1.20
N ALA A 75 -15.43 7.14 0.27
CA ALA A 75 -14.34 7.30 -0.70
C ALA A 75 -12.98 7.41 -0.01
N VAL A 76 -12.89 8.26 1.03
CA VAL A 76 -11.67 8.43 1.82
C VAL A 76 -11.26 7.13 2.51
N ARG A 77 -12.21 6.42 3.13
CA ARG A 77 -11.91 5.15 3.81
C ARG A 77 -11.32 4.12 2.85
N ILE A 78 -11.94 3.95 1.68
CA ILE A 78 -11.49 2.96 0.68
C ILE A 78 -10.16 3.38 0.04
N ASN A 79 -9.97 4.68 -0.24
CA ASN A 79 -8.68 5.17 -0.73
C ASN A 79 -7.57 5.03 0.32
N LEU A 80 -7.88 5.15 1.61
CA LEU A 80 -6.93 4.86 2.69
C LEU A 80 -6.55 3.37 2.75
N LEU A 81 -7.46 2.45 2.39
CA LEU A 81 -7.10 1.04 2.24
C LEU A 81 -6.08 0.87 1.11
N ALA A 82 -6.33 1.50 -0.04
CA ALA A 82 -5.39 1.46 -1.17
C ALA A 82 -4.03 2.07 -0.80
N ALA A 83 -4.00 3.17 -0.05
CA ALA A 83 -2.77 3.76 0.46
C ALA A 83 -2.04 2.81 1.42
N ALA A 84 -2.76 2.17 2.34
CA ALA A 84 -2.20 1.21 3.30
C ALA A 84 -1.60 -0.01 2.60
N THR A 85 -2.35 -0.66 1.71
CA THR A 85 -1.86 -1.84 0.97
C THR A 85 -0.68 -1.48 0.07
N SER A 86 -0.70 -0.31 -0.59
CA SER A 86 0.42 0.15 -1.40
C SER A 86 1.68 0.38 -0.57
N SER A 87 1.56 0.99 0.62
CA SER A 87 2.70 1.19 1.52
C SER A 87 3.33 -0.12 2.00
N VAL A 88 2.50 -1.13 2.29
CA VAL A 88 2.94 -2.48 2.66
C VAL A 88 3.61 -3.18 1.47
N ALA A 89 3.09 -3.01 0.27
CA ALA A 89 3.73 -3.52 -0.94
C ALA A 89 5.12 -2.86 -1.15
N THR A 90 5.24 -1.55 -0.92
CA THR A 90 6.55 -0.86 -0.99
C THR A 90 7.54 -1.39 0.05
N PHE A 91 7.10 -1.71 1.28
CA PHE A 91 7.96 -2.35 2.28
C PHE A 91 8.58 -3.65 1.76
N PHE A 92 7.75 -4.54 1.19
CA PHE A 92 8.24 -5.80 0.64
C PHE A 92 9.11 -5.59 -0.59
N PHE A 93 8.73 -4.66 -1.47
CA PHE A 93 9.54 -4.29 -2.63
C PHE A 93 10.94 -3.84 -2.23
N PHE A 94 11.04 -2.96 -1.23
CA PHE A 94 12.32 -2.50 -0.67
C PHE A 94 13.16 -3.67 -0.12
N LEU A 95 12.55 -4.60 0.64
CA LEU A 95 13.27 -5.76 1.17
C LEU A 95 13.78 -6.70 0.07
N VAL A 96 12.97 -6.92 -0.96
CA VAL A 96 13.35 -7.73 -2.13
C VAL A 96 14.48 -7.04 -2.88
N GLY A 97 14.35 -5.74 -3.18
CA GLY A 97 15.38 -4.94 -3.85
C GLY A 97 16.70 -4.96 -3.07
N HIS A 98 16.65 -4.74 -1.76
CA HIS A 98 17.81 -4.81 -0.89
C HIS A 98 18.45 -6.21 -0.88
N ARG A 99 17.64 -7.28 -0.87
CA ARG A 99 18.14 -8.65 -0.92
C ARG A 99 18.81 -8.96 -2.25
N VAL A 100 18.22 -8.55 -3.37
CA VAL A 100 18.79 -8.75 -4.70
C VAL A 100 20.10 -7.98 -4.84
N LEU A 101 20.14 -6.69 -4.47
CA LEU A 101 21.34 -5.86 -4.56
C LEU A 101 22.47 -6.37 -3.66
N SER A 102 22.14 -6.98 -2.51
CA SER A 102 23.14 -7.54 -1.60
C SER A 102 23.98 -8.68 -2.19
N SER A 103 23.57 -9.24 -3.33
CA SER A 103 24.36 -10.22 -4.07
C SER A 103 25.51 -9.62 -4.88
N ALA A 104 25.43 -8.33 -5.22
CA ALA A 104 26.38 -7.64 -6.10
C ALA A 104 27.11 -6.47 -5.42
N ILE A 105 26.53 -5.89 -4.37
CA ILE A 105 27.06 -4.70 -3.69
C ILE A 105 27.30 -5.02 -2.22
N GLU A 106 28.53 -4.79 -1.75
CA GLU A 106 28.90 -4.99 -0.34
C GLU A 106 28.59 -3.76 0.54
N GLN A 107 28.59 -2.58 -0.07
CA GLN A 107 28.45 -1.31 0.65
C GLN A 107 26.99 -1.09 1.06
N ARG A 108 26.71 -1.21 2.36
CA ARG A 108 25.34 -1.16 2.90
C ARG A 108 24.59 0.14 2.57
N TRP A 109 25.25 1.29 2.56
CA TRP A 109 24.59 2.56 2.23
C TRP A 109 24.13 2.59 0.75
N MET A 110 24.89 1.98 -0.16
CA MET A 110 24.50 1.81 -1.57
C MET A 110 23.32 0.84 -1.71
N LEU A 111 23.27 -0.22 -0.89
CA LEU A 111 22.13 -1.15 -0.86
C LEU A 111 20.84 -0.45 -0.44
N THR A 112 20.90 0.36 0.63
CA THR A 112 19.74 1.11 1.11
C THR A 112 19.28 2.12 0.07
N ILE A 113 20.17 2.92 -0.53
CA ILE A 113 19.79 3.89 -1.56
C ILE A 113 19.23 3.20 -2.81
N GLY A 114 19.89 2.14 -3.28
CA GLY A 114 19.46 1.39 -4.45
C GLY A 114 18.12 0.67 -4.27
N ALA A 115 17.78 0.25 -3.05
CA ALA A 115 16.50 -0.38 -2.75
C ALA A 115 15.34 0.62 -2.60
N VAL A 116 15.64 1.91 -2.40
CA VAL A 116 14.64 3.01 -2.36
C VAL A 116 14.33 3.56 -3.76
N SER A 117 15.29 3.42 -4.69
CA SER A 117 15.21 3.94 -6.07
C SER A 117 14.29 3.09 -6.94
#